data_AF-A0A969HXQ7-F1
#
_entry.id   AF-A0A969HXQ7-F1
#
_cell.length_a   1.000
_cell.length_b   1.000
_cell.length_c   1.000
_cell.angle_alpha   90.00
_cell.angle_beta   90.00
_cell.angle_gamma   90.00
#
_symmetry.space_group_name_H-M   'P 1'
#
loop_
_entity.id
_entity.type
_entity.pdbx_description
1 polymer ?
#
loop_
_entity_poly.entity_id
_entity_poly.type
_entity_poly.pdbx_seq_one_letter_code
_entity_poly.pdbx_strand_id
1 'polypeptide(L)'
;WRRWVVKSDELDELLAEQRRLANGNRLAEGARQGLDLIYEGDSFSANTAIGRAASLLRTLVPLDAQLAEPEKRLEEAAIAVREAADGLRHYLDGLEIDPQRLDWVERRVATIDDLARKHRVAPRNCRGCWSNFSPSLRNCSHTSRPWLPSKPP
;
A
#
# COMPACT_ATOMS: atom_id res chain seq x y z
N TRP A 1 -7.57 -12.15 29.65
CA TRP A 1 -6.59 -12.72 28.71
C TRP A 1 -7.30 -13.06 27.41
N ARG A 2 -7.04 -12.33 26.32
CA ARG A 2 -7.69 -12.56 25.01
C ARG A 2 -7.11 -13.83 24.37
N ARG A 3 -7.99 -14.77 24.02
CA ARG A 3 -7.67 -15.99 23.27
C ARG A 3 -7.34 -15.58 21.83
N TRP A 4 -6.10 -15.75 21.41
CA TRP A 4 -5.67 -15.48 20.04
C TRP A 4 -5.83 -16.75 19.21
N VAL A 5 -6.89 -16.82 18.42
CA VAL A 5 -7.06 -17.86 17.39
C VAL A 5 -6.56 -17.28 16.08
N VAL A 6 -5.62 -17.97 15.43
CA VAL A 6 -5.16 -17.67 14.06
C VAL A 6 -5.55 -18.87 13.20
N LYS A 7 -6.32 -18.66 12.13
CA LYS A 7 -6.72 -19.75 11.21
C LYS A 7 -5.56 -20.08 10.26
N SER A 8 -5.49 -21.33 9.76
CA SER A 8 -4.34 -21.81 8.97
C SER A 8 -4.09 -21.01 7.69
N ASP A 9 -5.16 -20.46 7.11
CA ASP A 9 -5.11 -19.77 5.82
C ASP A 9 -5.23 -18.25 5.98
N GLU A 10 -5.40 -17.77 7.23
CA GLU A 10 -5.59 -16.36 7.55
C GLU A 10 -4.39 -15.51 7.11
N LEU A 11 -3.16 -16.01 7.25
CA LEU A 11 -1.97 -15.28 6.83
C LEU A 11 -1.93 -15.09 5.31
N ASP A 12 -2.21 -16.14 4.53
CA ASP A 12 -2.19 -16.08 3.08
C ASP A 12 -3.31 -15.17 2.55
N GLU A 13 -4.51 -15.25 3.15
CA GLU A 13 -5.63 -14.34 2.86
C GLU A 13 -5.29 -12.88 3.18
N LEU A 14 -4.70 -12.62 4.35
CA LEU A 14 -4.30 -11.27 4.75
C LEU A 14 -3.19 -10.69 3.88
N LEU A 15 -2.20 -11.49 3.46
CA LEU A 15 -1.15 -11.04 2.56
C LEU A 15 -1.69 -10.74 1.15
N ALA A 16 -2.62 -11.54 0.65
CA ALA A 16 -3.29 -11.27 -0.62
C ALA A 16 -4.09 -9.96 -0.55
N GLU A 17 -4.83 -9.76 0.55
CA GLU A 17 -5.61 -8.54 0.78
C GLU A 17 -4.72 -7.31 0.96
N GLN A 18 -3.63 -7.42 1.72
CA GLN A 18 -2.63 -6.35 1.88
C GLN A 18 -2.11 -5.88 0.52
N ARG A 19 -1.74 -6.82 -0.36
CA ARG A 19 -1.25 -6.48 -1.72
C ARG A 19 -2.31 -5.75 -2.53
N ARG A 20 -3.56 -6.21 -2.48
CA ARG A 20 -4.69 -5.57 -3.19
C ARG A 20 -4.88 -4.13 -2.73
N LEU A 21 -4.97 -3.92 -1.42
CA LEU A 21 -5.15 -2.59 -0.81
C LEU A 21 -3.96 -1.67 -1.03
N ALA A 22 -2.73 -2.18 -0.88
CA ALA A 22 -1.51 -1.41 -1.12
C ALA A 22 -1.37 -0.98 -2.59
N ASN A 23 -1.74 -1.85 -3.54
CA ASN A 23 -1.78 -1.49 -4.95
C ASN A 23 -2.80 -0.38 -5.23
N GLY A 24 -4.00 -0.46 -4.64
CA GLY A 24 -5.00 0.60 -4.72
C GLY A 24 -4.46 1.95 -4.22
N ASN A 25 -3.83 1.96 -3.05
CA ASN A 25 -3.17 3.17 -2.52
C ASN A 25 -2.11 3.75 -3.45
N ARG A 26 -1.25 2.89 -4.02
CA ARG A 26 -0.21 3.33 -4.96
C ARG A 26 -0.80 3.93 -6.25
N LEU A 27 -1.87 3.34 -6.76
CA LEU A 27 -2.57 3.84 -7.94
C LEU A 27 -3.22 5.20 -7.66
N ALA A 28 -3.86 5.36 -6.51
CA ALA A 28 -4.46 6.61 -6.09
C ALA A 28 -3.42 7.73 -5.98
N GLU A 29 -2.29 7.40 -5.35
CA GLU A 29 -1.21 8.36 -5.14
C GLU A 29 -0.59 8.80 -6.47
N GLY A 30 -0.30 7.85 -7.36
CA GLY A 30 0.20 8.16 -8.70
C GLY A 30 -0.78 9.01 -9.52
N ALA A 31 -2.09 8.70 -9.44
CA ALA A 31 -3.10 9.47 -10.15
C ALA A 31 -3.25 10.90 -9.60
N ARG A 32 -3.21 11.09 -8.28
CA ARG A 32 -3.21 12.43 -7.65
C ARG A 32 -1.99 13.24 -8.04
N GLN A 33 -0.79 12.65 -7.97
CA GLN A 33 0.43 13.32 -8.39
C GLN A 33 0.39 13.70 -9.88
N GLY A 34 -0.14 12.81 -10.73
CA GLY A 34 -0.36 13.10 -12.14
C GLY A 34 -1.29 14.29 -12.35
N LEU A 35 -2.42 14.33 -11.63
CA LEU A 35 -3.41 15.41 -11.70
C LEU A 35 -2.81 16.76 -11.28
N ASP A 36 -1.99 16.76 -10.24
CA ASP A 36 -1.29 17.94 -9.74
C ASP A 36 -0.30 18.48 -10.79
N LEU A 37 0.51 17.60 -11.38
CA LEU A 37 1.47 17.96 -12.44
C LEU A 37 0.81 18.55 -13.68
N ILE A 38 -0.36 18.05 -14.08
CA ILE A 38 -0.99 18.45 -15.34
C ILE A 38 -2.02 19.57 -15.18
N TYR A 39 -2.67 19.70 -14.02
CA TYR A 39 -3.80 20.61 -13.86
C TYR A 39 -3.89 21.36 -12.52
N GLU A 40 -3.75 20.67 -11.39
CA GLU A 40 -4.07 21.23 -10.06
C GLU A 40 -2.90 21.93 -9.36
N GLY A 41 -1.68 21.84 -9.91
CA GLY A 41 -0.50 22.46 -9.31
C GLY A 41 -0.60 23.98 -9.17
N ASP A 42 -0.59 24.46 -7.92
CA ASP A 42 -0.76 25.88 -7.54
C ASP A 42 0.30 26.81 -8.17
N SER A 43 1.56 26.37 -8.20
CA SER A 43 2.67 27.18 -8.74
C SER A 43 2.90 26.95 -10.23
N PHE A 44 2.68 25.72 -10.69
CA PHE A 44 2.95 25.29 -12.06
C PHE A 44 2.15 24.04 -12.37
N SER A 45 1.56 24.01 -13.57
CA SER A 45 0.98 22.79 -14.16
C SER A 45 1.16 22.81 -15.67
N ALA A 46 1.15 21.63 -16.30
CA ALA A 46 1.27 21.52 -17.75
C ALA A 46 0.19 22.37 -18.47
N ASN A 47 -1.05 22.36 -17.98
CA ASN A 47 -2.14 23.16 -18.53
C ASN A 47 -1.83 24.68 -18.50
N THR A 48 -1.32 25.20 -17.38
CA THR A 48 -0.96 26.63 -17.30
C THR A 48 0.21 26.99 -18.21
N ALA A 49 1.23 26.13 -18.32
CA ALA A 49 2.38 26.36 -19.19
C ALA A 49 1.98 26.37 -20.67
N ILE A 50 1.18 25.39 -21.09
CA ILE A 50 0.67 25.28 -22.47
C ILE A 50 -0.21 26.49 -22.80
N GLY A 51 -1.15 26.85 -21.91
CA GLY A 51 -2.04 28.00 -22.14
C GLY A 51 -1.29 29.34 -22.26
N ARG A 52 -0.23 29.53 -21.48
CA ARG A 52 0.67 30.71 -21.60
C ARG A 52 1.42 30.70 -22.94
N ALA A 53 1.98 29.56 -23.34
CA ALA A 53 2.69 29.43 -24.61
C ALA A 53 1.77 29.67 -25.82
N ALA A 54 0.58 29.08 -25.83
CA ALA A 54 -0.43 29.30 -26.87
C ALA A 54 -0.80 30.79 -26.97
N SER A 55 -1.10 31.42 -25.84
CA SER A 55 -1.45 32.85 -25.80
C SER A 55 -0.32 33.74 -26.31
N LEU A 56 0.93 33.44 -25.97
CA LEU A 56 2.09 34.16 -26.48
C LEU A 56 2.20 34.02 -27.99
N LEU A 57 2.16 32.79 -28.52
CA LEU A 57 2.25 32.56 -29.96
C LEU A 57 1.12 33.24 -30.72
N ARG A 58 -0.10 33.25 -30.18
CA ARG A 58 -1.24 33.95 -30.78
C ARG A 58 -0.98 35.44 -31.01
N THR A 59 -0.20 36.08 -30.14
CA THR A 59 0.21 37.49 -30.33
C THR A 59 1.28 37.67 -31.41
N LEU A 60 2.03 36.61 -31.73
CA LEU A 60 3.12 36.61 -32.71
C LEU A 60 2.67 36.17 -34.11
N VAL A 61 1.58 35.40 -34.22
CA VAL A 61 1.00 34.98 -35.51
C VAL A 61 0.79 36.13 -36.50
N PRO A 62 0.33 37.33 -36.09
CA PRO A 62 0.20 38.47 -37.02
C PRO A 62 1.54 39.00 -37.56
N LEU A 63 2.65 38.73 -36.85
CA LEU A 63 4.00 39.13 -37.26
C LEU A 63 4.63 38.08 -38.19
N ASP A 64 4.40 36.80 -37.90
CA ASP A 64 4.85 35.67 -38.72
C ASP A 64 3.80 34.55 -38.71
N ALA A 65 3.18 34.33 -39.87
CA ALA A 65 2.14 33.32 -40.05
C ALA A 65 2.65 31.87 -39.88
N GLN A 66 3.97 31.62 -39.93
CA GLN A 66 4.52 30.29 -39.66
C GLN A 66 4.25 29.81 -38.24
N LEU A 67 3.96 30.72 -37.31
CA LEU A 67 3.64 30.40 -35.92
C LEU A 67 2.19 29.92 -35.70
N ALA A 68 1.33 30.00 -36.72
CA ALA A 68 -0.08 29.61 -36.59
C ALA A 68 -0.25 28.10 -36.32
N GLU A 69 0.55 27.25 -36.96
CA GLU A 69 0.44 25.80 -36.74
C GLU A 69 0.94 25.40 -35.33
N PRO A 70 2.12 25.84 -34.85
CA PRO A 70 2.52 25.62 -33.46
C PRO A 70 1.53 26.16 -32.41
N GLU A 71 0.93 27.32 -32.65
CA GLU A 71 -0.08 27.91 -31.77
C GLU A 71 -1.31 27.02 -31.64
N LYS A 72 -1.89 26.63 -32.78
CA LYS A 72 -3.03 25.70 -32.83
C LYS A 72 -2.73 24.38 -32.13
N ARG A 73 -1.53 23.81 -32.34
CA ARG A 73 -1.11 22.55 -31.69
C ARG A 73 -1.04 22.67 -30.17
N LEU A 74 -0.70 23.85 -29.63
CA LEU A 74 -0.74 24.10 -28.19
C LEU A 74 -2.18 24.23 -27.67
N GLU A 75 -3.10 24.84 -28.44
CA GLU A 75 -4.51 24.87 -28.07
C GLU A 75 -5.13 23.46 -28.01
N GLU A 76 -4.82 22.61 -29.00
CA GLU A 76 -5.22 21.19 -29.02
C GLU A 76 -4.63 20.43 -27.81
N ALA A 77 -3.36 20.66 -27.48
CA ALA A 77 -2.72 20.05 -26.31
C ALA A 77 -3.39 20.49 -24.99
N ALA A 78 -3.81 21.75 -24.87
CA ALA A 78 -4.51 22.24 -23.68
C ALA A 78 -5.89 21.60 -23.51
N ILE A 79 -6.56 21.22 -24.60
CA ILE A 79 -7.80 20.42 -24.54
C ILE A 79 -7.48 19.00 -24.05
N ALA A 80 -6.51 18.32 -24.67
CA ALA A 80 -6.15 16.95 -24.31
C ALA A 80 -5.69 16.83 -22.84
N VAL A 81 -4.95 17.83 -22.32
CA VAL A 81 -4.54 17.87 -20.92
C VAL A 81 -5.73 18.02 -19.96
N ARG A 82 -6.74 18.83 -20.33
CA ARG A 82 -7.97 18.95 -19.54
C ARG A 82 -8.74 17.65 -19.49
N GLU A 83 -8.92 17.00 -20.63
CA GLU A 83 -9.62 15.71 -20.72
C GLU A 83 -8.89 14.62 -19.94
N ALA A 84 -7.56 14.60 -19.98
CA ALA A 84 -6.76 13.70 -19.17
C ALA A 84 -6.94 13.96 -17.67
N ALA A 85 -6.99 15.23 -17.25
CA ALA A 85 -7.25 15.61 -15.87
C ALA A 85 -8.63 15.14 -15.40
N ASP A 86 -9.67 15.33 -16.22
CA ASP A 86 -11.02 14.86 -15.90
C ASP A 86 -11.09 13.32 -15.84
N GLY A 87 -10.38 12.63 -16.74
CA GLY A 87 -10.23 11.18 -16.68
C GLY A 87 -9.56 10.69 -15.39
N LEU A 88 -8.51 11.39 -14.93
CA LEU A 88 -7.84 11.08 -13.65
C LEU A 88 -8.74 11.34 -12.44
N ARG A 89 -9.52 12.43 -12.43
CA ARG A 89 -10.50 12.69 -11.37
C ARG A 89 -11.55 11.58 -11.30
N HIS A 90 -12.12 11.22 -12.44
CA HIS A 90 -13.10 10.14 -12.50
C HIS A 90 -12.52 8.80 -12.07
N TYR A 91 -11.27 8.52 -12.45
CA TYR A 91 -10.55 7.34 -11.99
C TYR A 91 -10.38 7.31 -10.46
N LEU A 92 -10.00 8.45 -9.86
CA LEU A 92 -9.86 8.59 -8.41
C LEU A 92 -11.19 8.43 -7.69
N ASP A 93 -12.28 8.99 -8.22
CA ASP A 93 -13.63 8.87 -7.65
C ASP A 93 -14.13 7.43 -7.65
N GLY A 94 -13.75 6.64 -8.67
CA GLY A 94 -14.09 5.22 -8.77
C GLY A 94 -13.20 4.28 -7.96
N LEU A 95 -12.11 4.79 -7.37
CA LEU A 95 -11.15 3.96 -6.66
C LEU A 95 -11.55 3.78 -5.19
N GLU A 96 -12.02 2.57 -4.85
CA GLU A 96 -12.31 2.21 -3.47
C GLU A 96 -11.00 1.96 -2.69
N ILE A 97 -10.64 2.91 -1.85
CA ILE A 97 -9.49 2.82 -0.96
C ILE A 97 -9.99 2.71 0.47
N ASP A 98 -9.50 1.70 1.20
CA ASP A 98 -9.75 1.55 2.63
C ASP A 98 -8.42 1.59 3.42
N PRO A 99 -7.95 2.79 3.81
CA PRO A 99 -6.72 2.94 4.58
C PRO A 99 -6.79 2.28 5.95
N GLN A 100 -7.98 2.31 6.59
CA GLN A 100 -8.19 1.70 7.91
C GLN A 100 -8.08 0.19 7.84
N ARG A 101 -8.60 -0.42 6.75
CA ARG A 101 -8.44 -1.84 6.50
C ARG A 101 -7.00 -2.21 6.21
N LEU A 102 -6.28 -1.42 5.41
CA LEU A 102 -4.85 -1.68 5.15
C LEU A 102 -4.06 -1.66 6.47
N ASP A 103 -4.23 -0.61 7.28
CA ASP A 103 -3.60 -0.50 8.60
C ASP A 103 -3.91 -1.70 9.50
N TRP A 104 -5.17 -2.14 9.51
CA TRP A 104 -5.59 -3.30 10.30
C TRP A 104 -4.93 -4.59 9.80
N VAL A 105 -4.90 -4.80 8.48
CA VAL A 105 -4.28 -5.99 7.86
C VAL A 105 -2.78 -6.00 8.18
N GLU A 106 -2.09 -4.87 8.03
CA GLU A 106 -0.66 -4.74 8.35
C GLU A 106 -0.35 -5.06 9.80
N ARG A 107 -1.13 -4.51 10.75
CA ARG A 107 -0.99 -4.82 12.17
C ARG A 107 -1.26 -6.29 12.47
N ARG A 108 -2.24 -6.90 11.79
CA ARG A 108 -2.59 -8.31 11.99
C ARG A 108 -1.48 -9.24 11.47
N VAL A 109 -0.94 -8.97 10.29
CA VAL A 109 0.22 -9.69 9.73
C VAL A 109 1.42 -9.56 10.65
N ALA A 110 1.76 -8.34 11.10
CA ALA A 110 2.86 -8.11 12.03
C ALA A 110 2.69 -8.88 13.35
N THR A 111 1.46 -8.94 13.88
CA THR A 111 1.14 -9.72 15.09
C THR A 111 1.38 -11.22 14.87
N ILE A 112 0.97 -11.76 13.72
CA ILE A 112 1.19 -13.17 13.36
C ILE A 112 2.69 -13.47 13.26
N ASP A 113 3.47 -12.60 12.63
CA ASP A 113 4.92 -12.74 12.50
C ASP A 113 5.67 -12.64 13.83
N ASP A 114 5.26 -11.72 14.71
CA ASP A 114 5.82 -11.58 16.06
C ASP A 114 5.58 -12.84 16.90
N LEU A 115 4.37 -13.41 16.80
CA LEU A 115 4.02 -14.65 17.50
C LEU A 115 4.83 -15.82 16.95
N ALA A 116 4.93 -15.95 15.62
CA ALA A 116 5.76 -16.97 14.99
C ALA A 116 7.23 -16.91 15.45
N ARG A 117 7.82 -15.69 15.49
CA ARG A 117 9.18 -15.45 16.00
C ARG A 117 9.34 -15.83 17.47
N LYS A 118 8.44 -15.37 18.35
CA LYS A 118 8.48 -15.67 19.81
C LYS A 118 8.40 -17.17 20.10
N HIS A 119 7.66 -17.91 19.28
CA HIS A 119 7.47 -19.34 19.45
C HIS A 119 8.44 -20.20 18.61
N ARG A 120 9.35 -19.57 17.85
CA ARG A 120 10.33 -20.23 16.96
C ARG A 120 9.70 -21.24 15.99
N VAL A 121 8.49 -20.95 15.52
CA VAL A 121 7.79 -21.76 14.51
C VAL A 121 7.65 -20.93 13.25
N ALA A 122 7.82 -21.55 12.07
CA ALA A 122 7.54 -20.86 10.83
C ALA A 122 6.05 -20.45 10.79
N PRO A 123 5.71 -19.20 10.40
CA PRO A 123 4.33 -18.69 10.41
C PRO A 123 3.34 -19.63 9.69
N ARG A 124 3.84 -20.31 8.66
CA ARG A 124 3.11 -21.23 7.78
C ARG A 124 2.98 -22.68 8.30
N ASN A 125 3.79 -23.10 9.28
CA ASN A 125 3.78 -24.47 9.86
C ASN A 125 3.14 -24.54 11.26
N CYS A 126 2.48 -23.46 11.65
CA CYS A 126 1.81 -23.26 12.92
C CYS A 126 0.45 -24.01 13.02
N ARG A 127 0.36 -25.29 12.61
CA ARG A 127 -0.89 -26.07 12.67
C ARG A 127 -1.27 -26.58 14.07
N GLY A 128 -0.30 -26.88 14.93
CA GLY A 128 -0.54 -27.57 16.22
C GLY A 128 -0.33 -26.76 17.50
N CYS A 129 0.38 -25.63 17.44
CA CYS A 129 0.68 -24.83 18.65
C CYS A 129 -0.47 -23.89 19.06
N TRP A 130 -1.39 -23.59 18.15
CA TRP A 130 -2.43 -22.56 18.35
C TRP A 130 -3.73 -23.13 18.93
N SER A 131 -3.97 -24.44 18.78
CA SER A 131 -5.09 -25.18 19.37
C SER A 131 -4.78 -25.78 20.75
N ASN A 132 -3.50 -25.99 21.09
CA ASN A 132 -3.08 -26.60 22.37
C ASN A 132 -2.79 -25.61 23.51
N PHE A 133 -3.18 -24.35 23.38
CA PHE A 133 -2.92 -23.35 24.41
C PHE A 133 -4.02 -23.36 25.50
N SER A 134 -3.97 -24.38 26.36
CA SER A 134 -4.55 -24.30 27.71
C SER A 134 -3.44 -23.94 28.71
N PRO A 135 -3.71 -23.16 29.78
CA PRO A 135 -2.71 -22.82 30.80
C PRO A 135 -2.45 -24.02 31.72
N SER A 136 -2.01 -25.14 31.14
CA SER A 136 -1.56 -26.32 31.87
C SER A 136 -0.02 -26.42 31.76
N LEU A 137 0.67 -25.41 32.25
CA LEU A 137 1.92 -25.63 32.95
C LEU A 137 1.61 -25.64 34.45
N ARG A 138 0.88 -26.68 34.90
CA ARG A 138 0.79 -26.97 36.31
C ARG A 138 2.08 -27.69 36.71
N ASN A 139 2.95 -26.90 37.33
CA ASN A 139 3.93 -27.31 38.32
C ASN A 139 5.25 -27.95 37.82
N CYS A 140 6.23 -27.11 37.52
CA CYS A 140 7.58 -27.39 37.97
C CYS A 140 7.72 -26.90 39.41
N SER A 141 7.61 -27.80 40.39
CA SER A 141 8.29 -27.61 41.68
C SER A 141 8.71 -28.95 42.28
N HIS A 142 10.02 -29.09 42.41
CA HIS A 142 10.78 -29.88 43.38
C HIS A 142 10.32 -31.31 43.73
N THR A 143 11.14 -32.29 43.33
CA THR A 143 11.70 -33.24 44.31
C THR A 143 13.02 -33.84 43.77
N SER A 144 14.11 -33.26 44.29
CA SER A 144 15.37 -33.91 44.68
C SER A 144 15.67 -35.31 44.13
N ARG A 145 16.69 -35.39 43.26
CA ARG A 145 17.53 -36.59 43.11
C ARG A 145 18.96 -36.25 43.55
N PRO A 146 19.49 -36.86 44.62
CA PRO A 146 20.93 -36.93 44.83
C PRO A 146 21.49 -38.26 44.30
N TRP A 147 22.39 -38.12 43.32
CA TRP A 147 23.69 -38.81 43.19
C TRP A 147 23.80 -40.36 43.11
N LEU A 148 24.57 -40.83 42.11
CA LEU A 148 25.12 -42.20 41.93
C LEU A 148 26.66 -42.03 41.81
N PRO A 149 27.55 -42.95 42.29
CA PRO A 149 27.87 -44.17 41.50
C PRO A 149 28.50 -45.42 42.21
N SER A 150 28.49 -46.56 41.49
CA SER A 150 29.44 -47.73 41.45
C SER A 150 29.66 -48.60 42.71
N LYS A 151 29.95 -49.91 42.71
CA LYS A 151 30.07 -51.08 41.80
C LYS A 151 30.05 -52.35 42.73
N PRO A 152 29.87 -53.59 42.25
CA PRO A 152 29.76 -54.78 43.10
C PRO A 152 31.13 -55.43 43.41
N PRO A 153 31.20 -56.29 44.43
CA PRO A 153 31.86 -57.58 44.33
C PRO A 153 30.85 -58.73 44.20
#